data_AF-A0AAU5N889-F1
#
_entry.id   AF-A0AAU5N889-F1
#
_cell.length_a   1.000
_cell.length_b   1.000
_cell.length_c   1.000
_cell.angle_alpha   90.00
_cell.angle_beta   90.00
_cell.angle_gamma   90.00
#
_symmetry.space_group_name_H-M   'P 1'
#
loop_
_entity.id
_entity.type
_entity.pdbx_description
1 polymer ?
#
loop_
_entity_poly.entity_id
_entity_poly.type
_entity_poly.pdbx_seq_one_letter_code
_entity_poly.pdbx_strand_id
1 'polypeptide(L)'
;MTDPGLTTTDDANEGESDLAVLVRARQRLRELVVQLEVAPFAEQTAESMRAYLDENATQASSAFARWRQLPEQKRTGQVGQALRGKS
;
A
#
# COMPACT_ATOMS: atom_id res chain seq x y z
N MET A 1 3.27 -11.26 45.77
CA MET A 1 2.13 -10.81 44.96
C MET A 1 2.59 -9.53 44.30
N THR A 2 3.08 -9.65 43.07
CA THR A 2 3.70 -8.54 42.33
C THR A 2 2.96 -8.45 41.01
N ASP A 3 2.27 -7.33 40.84
CA ASP A 3 1.51 -6.94 39.66
C ASP A 3 2.44 -6.87 38.44
N PRO A 4 2.17 -7.57 37.32
CA PRO A 4 2.84 -7.29 36.06
C PRO A 4 2.18 -6.07 35.45
N GLY A 5 2.77 -4.90 35.74
CA GLY A 5 2.48 -3.66 35.03
C GLY A 5 2.65 -3.88 33.53
N LEU A 6 1.50 -3.87 32.85
CA LEU A 6 1.30 -3.87 31.41
C LEU A 6 2.21 -2.80 30.79
N THR A 7 3.40 -3.19 30.31
CA THR A 7 4.22 -2.33 29.47
C THR A 7 3.51 -2.21 28.13
N THR A 8 2.78 -1.11 28.00
CA THR A 8 2.31 -0.48 26.78
C THR A 8 3.15 -0.89 25.59
N THR A 9 2.55 -1.67 24.69
CA THR A 9 3.07 -1.94 23.36
C THR A 9 2.98 -0.64 22.56
N ASP A 10 3.93 0.25 22.79
CA ASP A 10 4.15 1.43 21.97
C ASP A 10 5.07 1.04 20.81
N ASP A 11 4.59 0.11 19.98
CA ASP A 11 5.14 -0.16 18.65
C ASP A 11 4.67 0.94 17.69
N ALA A 12 4.94 2.19 18.04
CA ALA A 12 4.94 3.31 17.11
C ALA A 12 6.23 3.24 16.26
N ASN A 13 6.40 2.13 15.55
CA ASN A 13 7.25 2.14 14.36
C ASN A 13 6.45 2.97 13.35
N GLU A 14 6.87 4.20 13.05
CA GLU A 14 6.28 5.12 12.06
C GLU A 14 6.42 4.55 10.63
N GLY A 15 5.95 3.32 10.43
CA GLY A 15 5.79 2.69 9.15
C GLY A 15 4.57 3.27 8.45
N GLU A 16 4.73 3.61 7.17
CA GLU A 16 3.62 3.97 6.30
C GLU A 16 2.48 2.94 6.43
N SER A 17 1.25 3.41 6.70
CA SER A 17 0.08 2.54 6.83
C SER A 17 -0.08 1.65 5.61
N ASP A 18 -0.46 0.37 5.80
CA ASP A 18 -0.73 -0.56 4.69
C ASP A 18 -1.67 0.04 3.63
N LEU A 19 -2.65 0.84 4.06
CA LEU A 19 -3.56 1.54 3.13
C LEU A 19 -2.82 2.56 2.25
N ALA A 20 -1.88 3.32 2.81
CA ALA A 20 -1.10 4.30 2.06
C ALA A 20 -0.19 3.60 1.04
N VAL A 21 0.46 2.50 1.41
CA VAL A 21 1.22 1.64 0.49
C VAL A 21 0.35 1.16 -0.66
N LEU A 22 -0.85 0.65 -0.37
CA LEU A 22 -1.79 0.16 -1.38
C LEU A 22 -2.30 1.27 -2.30
N VAL A 23 -2.58 2.46 -1.75
CA VAL A 23 -3.01 3.63 -2.54
C VAL A 23 -1.91 4.08 -3.49
N ARG A 24 -0.65 4.15 -3.01
CA ARG A 24 0.51 4.50 -3.83
C ARG A 24 0.73 3.48 -4.95
N ALA A 25 0.71 2.18 -4.63
CA ALA A 25 0.85 1.11 -5.62
C ALA A 25 -0.24 1.19 -6.71
N ARG A 26 -1.50 1.47 -6.32
CA ARG A 26 -2.59 1.68 -7.27
C ARG A 26 -2.37 2.91 -8.16
N GLN A 27 -1.84 4.01 -7.64
CA GLN A 27 -1.52 5.18 -8.44
C GLN A 27 -0.43 4.86 -9.46
N ARG A 28 0.65 4.20 -9.02
CA ARG A 28 1.77 3.83 -9.90
C ARG A 28 1.35 2.86 -11.00
N LEU A 29 0.48 1.89 -10.69
CA LEU A 29 -0.10 1.00 -11.70
C LEU A 29 -0.91 1.74 -12.77
N ARG A 30 -1.66 2.79 -12.38
CA ARG A 30 -2.43 3.60 -13.35
C ARG A 30 -1.52 4.34 -14.32
N GLU A 31 -0.42 4.89 -13.83
CA GLU A 31 0.58 5.54 -14.68
C GLU A 31 1.20 4.55 -15.67
N LEU A 32 1.53 3.35 -15.22
CA LEU A 32 2.06 2.28 -16.09
C LEU A 32 1.07 1.84 -17.15
N VAL A 33 -0.22 1.73 -16.80
CA VAL A 33 -1.27 1.41 -17.79
C VAL A 33 -1.31 2.47 -18.89
N VAL A 34 -1.27 3.75 -18.54
CA VAL A 34 -1.22 4.83 -19.54
C VAL A 34 0.04 4.73 -20.42
N GLN A 35 1.20 4.44 -19.83
CA GLN A 35 2.43 4.25 -20.61
C GLN A 35 2.34 3.06 -21.58
N LEU A 36 1.75 1.95 -21.14
CA LEU A 36 1.52 0.77 -21.97
C LEU A 36 0.54 1.04 -23.11
N GLU A 37 -0.49 1.84 -22.88
CA GLU A 37 -1.46 2.23 -23.92
C GLU A 37 -0.83 3.13 -24.99
N VAL A 38 0.06 4.04 -24.58
CA VAL A 38 0.67 5.03 -25.48
C VAL A 38 1.92 4.50 -26.19
N ALA A 39 2.77 3.75 -25.48
CA ALA A 39 4.08 3.33 -25.95
C ALA A 39 4.45 1.90 -25.46
N PRO A 40 3.72 0.86 -25.89
CA PRO A 40 3.84 -0.50 -25.33
C PRO A 40 5.22 -1.16 -25.53
N PHE A 41 5.93 -0.78 -26.59
CA PHE A 41 7.22 -1.37 -26.97
C PHE A 41 8.40 -0.42 -26.80
N ALA A 42 8.22 0.70 -26.08
CA ALA A 42 9.31 1.58 -25.75
C ALA A 42 10.16 1.00 -24.60
N GLU A 43 11.47 1.16 -24.70
CA GLU A 43 12.42 0.71 -23.67
C GLU A 43 12.11 1.30 -22.29
N GLN A 44 11.75 2.59 -22.25
CA GLN A 44 11.32 3.28 -21.03
C GLN A 44 10.09 2.66 -20.37
N THR A 45 9.14 2.14 -21.15
CA THR A 45 7.96 1.44 -20.60
C THR A 45 8.39 0.14 -19.94
N ALA A 46 9.30 -0.62 -20.57
CA ALA A 46 9.86 -1.83 -19.98
C ALA A 46 10.65 -1.55 -18.70
N GLU A 47 11.45 -0.48 -18.66
CA GLU A 47 12.15 -0.03 -17.46
C GLU A 47 11.19 0.36 -16.33
N SER A 48 10.13 1.11 -16.65
CA SER A 48 9.12 1.54 -15.68
C SER A 48 8.38 0.34 -15.08
N MET A 49 8.11 -0.70 -15.88
CA MET A 49 7.54 -1.96 -15.39
C MET A 49 8.50 -2.69 -14.45
N ARG A 50 9.79 -2.79 -14.79
CA ARG A 50 10.80 -3.42 -13.92
C ARG A 50 10.92 -2.69 -12.58
N ALA A 51 11.03 -1.36 -12.61
CA ALA A 51 11.09 -0.55 -11.40
C ALA A 51 9.88 -0.78 -10.49
N TYR A 52 8.67 -0.87 -11.05
CA TYR A 52 7.47 -1.16 -10.25
C TYR A 52 7.50 -2.56 -9.61
N LEU A 53 7.97 -3.56 -10.35
CA LEU A 53 8.11 -4.92 -9.82
C LEU A 53 9.12 -4.98 -8.67
N ASP A 54 10.25 -4.30 -8.82
CA ASP A 54 11.34 -4.29 -7.84
C ASP A 54 10.98 -3.47 -6.59
N GLU A 55 10.41 -2.28 -6.77
CA GLU A 55 10.24 -1.31 -5.68
C GLU A 55 8.87 -1.38 -5.01
N ASN A 56 7.81 -1.68 -5.76
CA ASN A 56 6.43 -1.51 -5.27
C ASN A 56 5.68 -2.82 -5.10
N ALA A 57 5.83 -3.78 -6.03
CA ALA A 57 4.96 -4.95 -6.10
C ALA A 57 5.06 -5.83 -4.84
N THR A 58 6.27 -6.09 -4.35
CA THR A 58 6.51 -6.91 -3.14
C THR A 58 5.93 -6.25 -1.89
N GLN A 59 6.15 -4.94 -1.73
CA GLN A 59 5.65 -4.19 -0.59
C GLN A 59 4.11 -4.11 -0.61
N ALA A 60 3.53 -3.83 -1.77
CA ALA A 60 2.08 -3.78 -1.96
C ALA A 60 1.41 -5.13 -1.72
N SER A 61 2.02 -6.23 -2.19
CA SER A 61 1.53 -7.59 -1.93
C SER A 61 1.51 -7.91 -0.44
N SER A 62 2.60 -7.58 0.27
CA SER A 62 2.71 -7.78 1.71
C SER A 62 1.71 -6.93 2.49
N ALA A 63 1.55 -5.66 2.10
CA ALA A 63 0.54 -4.75 2.67
C ALA A 63 -0.88 -5.25 2.42
N PHE A 64 -1.16 -5.80 1.24
CA PHE A 64 -2.46 -6.39 0.93
C PHE A 64 -2.76 -7.62 1.78
N ALA A 65 -1.77 -8.49 1.99
CA ALA A 65 -1.92 -9.67 2.84
C ALA A 65 -2.32 -9.30 4.27
N ARG A 66 -1.64 -8.30 4.86
CA ARG A 66 -1.99 -7.76 6.19
C ARG A 66 -3.34 -7.06 6.19
N TRP A 67 -3.59 -6.20 5.21
CA TRP A 67 -4.85 -5.48 5.08
C TRP A 67 -6.05 -6.44 4.99
N ARG A 68 -5.92 -7.55 4.24
CA ARG A 68 -6.98 -8.56 4.09
C ARG A 68 -7.33 -9.28 5.40
N GLN A 69 -6.41 -9.36 6.36
CA GLN A 69 -6.64 -9.95 7.67
C GLN A 69 -7.44 -9.03 8.60
N LEU A 70 -7.56 -7.74 8.28
CA LEU A 70 -8.36 -6.80 9.06
C LEU A 70 -9.86 -7.14 8.98
N PRO A 71 -10.63 -6.96 10.07
CA PRO A 71 -12.09 -7.05 10.04
C PRO A 71 -12.68 -6.16 8.94
N GLU A 72 -13.67 -6.67 8.23
CA GLU A 72 -14.30 -5.98 7.10
C GLU A 72 -14.77 -4.55 7.44
N GLN A 73 -15.35 -4.36 8.62
CA GLN A 73 -15.79 -3.05 9.12
C GLN A 73 -14.63 -2.05 9.20
N LYS A 74 -13.44 -2.50 9.62
CA LYS A 74 -12.23 -1.66 9.67
C LYS A 74 -11.71 -1.35 8.26
N ARG A 75 -11.74 -2.34 7.36
CA ARG A 75 -11.33 -2.17 5.95
C ARG A 75 -12.19 -1.13 5.23
N THR A 76 -13.52 -1.24 5.34
CA THR A 76 -14.46 -0.31 4.70
C THR A 76 -14.37 1.11 5.28
N GLY A 77 -14.21 1.23 6.60
CA GLY A 77 -14.00 2.52 7.26
C GLY A 77 -12.72 3.22 6.80
N GLN A 78 -11.62 2.48 6.69
CA GLN A 78 -10.33 2.98 6.22
C GLN A 78 -10.37 3.42 4.75
N VAL A 79 -10.95 2.61 3.86
CA VAL A 79 -11.12 2.99 2.44
C VAL A 79 -11.99 4.24 2.31
N GLY A 80 -13.10 4.31 3.04
CA GLY A 80 -14.00 5.46 3.03
C GLY A 80 -13.37 6.75 3.57
N GLN A 81 -12.40 6.67 4.47
CA GLN A 81 -11.62 7.83 4.93
C GLN A 81 -10.57 8.25 3.89
N ALA A 82 -9.82 7.30 3.32
CA ALA A 82 -8.78 7.59 2.32
C ALA A 82 -9.34 8.19 1.03
N LEU A 83 -10.58 7.87 0.65
CA LEU A 83 -11.25 8.48 -0.50
C LEU A 83 -11.78 9.89 -0.19
N ARG A 84 -12.12 10.19 1.07
CA ARG A 84 -12.64 11.52 1.48
C ARG A 84 -11.54 12.53 1.79
N GLY A 85 -10.38 12.09 2.29
CA GLY A 85 -9.24 12.97 2.59
C GLY A 85 -8.47 13.50 1.38
N LYS A 86 -8.95 13.26 0.15
CA LYS A 86 -8.40 13.79 -1.11
C LYS A 86 -9.31 14.82 -1.80
N SER A 87 -10.31 15.36 -1.08
CA SER A 87 -11.13 16.49 -1.55
C SER A 87 -10.52 17.83 -1.18
#